data_AF-A0A0L6VVU1-F1
#
_entry.id   AF-A0A0L6VVU1-F1
#
_cell.length_a   1.000
_cell.length_b   1.000
_cell.length_c   1.000
_cell.angle_alpha   90.00
_cell.angle_beta   90.00
_cell.angle_gamma   90.00
#
_symmetry.space_group_name_H-M   'P 1'
#
loop_
_entity.id
_entity.type
_entity.pdbx_description
1 polymer ?
#
loop_
_entity_poly.entity_id
_entity_poly.type
_entity_poly.pdbx_seq_one_letter_code
_entity_poly.pdbx_strand_id
1 'polypeptide(L)'
;MKKLLAFAATAVMSVGAYAAPAIALPDGPLYLKFTGQEQIATNGATTWNANGVKEINWGVFSVETLYKGNVVVPHDSVNPITPAIYANGFSGGQITGMFYGVQAGTASTDPLNAFPATGGYLDLYWRDTSKMSASSTDISPAGVRCGYSCATGFTEGTFLARIMFDTGMDTGNTTNTIVGTTIPSSNGFSGVADSYGSVVADATVNGMTGLWANQLDSNWFSSYLGLRDLRFKNSYNYNPTWNGGANILGARIDDPAQAYSGTVPEPGVLSLMGLAMVGMGAALRRREKKPAK
;
A
#
# COMPACT_ATOMS: atom_id res chain seq x y z
N MET A 1 -71.50 12.87 18.03
CA MET A 1 -70.61 12.80 16.84
C MET A 1 -69.33 13.57 17.15
N LYS A 2 -68.16 12.92 16.96
CA LYS A 2 -66.85 13.48 16.59
C LYS A 2 -66.21 14.55 17.51
N LYS A 3 -64.93 14.55 17.89
CA LYS A 3 -63.75 13.67 17.74
C LYS A 3 -62.73 14.23 18.76
N LEU A 4 -62.12 13.39 19.60
CA LEU A 4 -60.89 13.72 20.31
C LEU A 4 -59.72 13.66 19.31
N LEU A 5 -58.97 14.75 19.17
CA LEU A 5 -57.72 14.80 18.42
C LEU A 5 -56.57 14.57 19.41
N ALA A 6 -56.06 13.35 19.43
CA ALA A 6 -54.81 13.01 20.10
C ALA A 6 -53.65 13.43 19.19
N PHE A 7 -52.85 14.40 19.65
CA PHE A 7 -51.56 14.74 19.05
C PHE A 7 -50.55 13.68 19.50
N ALA A 8 -50.33 12.66 18.68
CA ALA A 8 -49.20 11.75 18.83
C ALA A 8 -48.02 12.34 18.04
N ALA A 9 -47.13 13.06 18.72
CA ALA A 9 -45.84 13.43 18.16
C ALA A 9 -44.97 12.16 18.11
N THR A 10 -45.00 11.45 16.98
CA THR A 10 -44.05 10.39 16.71
C THR A 10 -42.72 11.06 16.38
N ALA A 11 -41.82 11.13 17.37
CA ALA A 11 -40.42 11.40 17.13
C ALA A 11 -39.88 10.22 16.31
N VAL A 12 -39.87 10.38 14.99
CA VAL A 12 -39.12 9.51 14.09
C VAL A 12 -37.66 9.72 14.45
N MET A 13 -37.09 8.83 15.25
CA MET A 13 -35.66 8.68 15.35
C MET A 13 -35.18 8.32 13.96
N SER A 14 -34.69 9.30 13.22
CA SER A 14 -33.85 9.06 12.05
C SER A 14 -32.63 8.30 12.55
N VAL A 15 -32.69 6.98 12.47
CA VAL A 15 -31.49 6.14 12.37
C VAL A 15 -30.82 6.52 11.06
N GLY A 16 -30.07 7.62 11.09
CA GLY A 16 -29.06 7.88 10.08
C GLY A 16 -28.14 6.68 10.12
N ALA A 17 -28.13 5.89 9.05
CA ALA A 17 -27.13 4.85 8.87
C ALA A 17 -25.77 5.50 9.08
N TYR A 18 -25.12 5.16 10.20
CA TYR A 18 -23.76 5.61 10.48
C TYR A 18 -22.89 5.03 9.38
N ALA A 19 -22.48 5.88 8.45
CA ALA A 19 -21.43 5.55 7.50
C ALA A 19 -20.22 5.10 8.30
N ALA A 20 -19.66 3.91 8.04
CA ALA A 20 -18.45 3.48 8.72
C ALA A 20 -17.29 4.38 8.24
N PRO A 21 -16.76 5.29 9.08
CA PRO A 21 -15.67 6.14 8.64
C PRO A 21 -14.44 5.27 8.41
N ALA A 22 -13.63 5.65 7.41
CA ALA A 22 -12.32 5.04 7.23
C ALA A 22 -11.50 5.19 8.51
N ILE A 23 -10.82 4.10 8.89
CA ILE A 23 -9.99 4.10 10.10
C ILE A 23 -8.81 5.06 9.91
N ALA A 24 -8.45 5.80 10.96
CA ALA A 24 -7.18 6.52 11.01
C ALA A 24 -6.06 5.53 11.36
N LEU A 25 -4.93 5.63 10.68
CA LEU A 25 -3.76 4.81 11.02
C LEU A 25 -3.15 5.30 12.35
N PRO A 26 -2.78 4.39 13.28
CA PRO A 26 -2.02 4.80 14.45
C PRO A 26 -0.57 5.08 14.07
N ASP A 27 0.07 6.00 14.79
CA ASP A 27 1.50 6.25 14.64
C ASP A 27 2.35 5.01 14.97
N GLY A 28 3.46 4.88 14.27
CA GLY A 28 4.43 3.81 14.42
C GLY A 28 4.39 2.76 13.30
N PRO A 29 5.15 1.67 13.46
CA PRO A 29 5.21 0.61 12.46
C PRO A 29 3.85 -0.05 12.25
N LEU A 30 3.55 -0.42 11.02
CA LEU A 30 2.31 -1.08 10.60
C LEU A 30 2.62 -2.33 9.79
N TYR A 31 1.74 -3.31 9.91
CA TYR A 31 1.80 -4.55 9.15
C TYR A 31 0.41 -4.87 8.58
N LEU A 32 0.31 -4.92 7.26
CA LEU A 32 -0.91 -5.19 6.51
C LEU A 32 -0.83 -6.58 5.93
N LYS A 33 -1.89 -7.38 6.05
CA LYS A 33 -2.06 -8.61 5.26
C LYS A 33 -3.15 -8.39 4.24
N PHE A 34 -2.89 -8.78 3.00
CA PHE A 34 -3.89 -8.75 1.95
C PHE A 34 -3.88 -10.07 1.17
N THR A 35 -4.99 -10.30 0.47
CA THR A 35 -5.10 -11.34 -0.53
C THR A 35 -5.72 -10.73 -1.78
N GLY A 36 -5.34 -11.24 -2.94
CA GLY A 36 -5.74 -10.68 -4.21
C GLY A 36 -5.62 -11.64 -5.36
N GLN A 37 -5.94 -11.10 -6.54
CA GLN A 37 -5.78 -11.77 -7.81
C GLN A 37 -5.15 -10.83 -8.80
N GLU A 38 -4.33 -11.38 -9.67
CA GLU A 38 -3.59 -10.62 -10.66
C GLU A 38 -3.54 -11.34 -12.00
N GLN A 39 -3.20 -10.57 -13.02
CA GLN A 39 -2.89 -11.09 -14.34
C GLN A 39 -1.49 -10.64 -14.75
N ILE A 40 -0.72 -11.59 -15.27
CA ILE A 40 0.66 -11.39 -15.69
C ILE A 40 0.79 -11.79 -17.17
N ALA A 41 1.24 -10.85 -17.99
CA ALA A 41 1.48 -11.05 -19.41
C ALA A 41 2.92 -11.55 -19.62
N THR A 42 3.08 -12.77 -20.12
CA THR A 42 4.39 -13.45 -20.23
C THR A 42 5.13 -13.23 -21.54
N ASN A 43 4.43 -12.77 -22.59
CA ASN A 43 5.02 -12.51 -23.90
C ASN A 43 4.83 -11.05 -24.34
N GLY A 44 5.03 -10.14 -23.38
CA GLY A 44 4.76 -8.71 -23.54
C GLY A 44 3.29 -8.35 -23.34
N ALA A 45 3.06 -7.05 -23.11
CA ALA A 45 1.74 -6.52 -22.86
C ALA A 45 0.84 -6.56 -24.11
N THR A 46 -0.31 -7.20 -24.01
CA THR A 46 -1.42 -7.05 -24.96
C THR A 46 -2.36 -5.90 -24.59
N THR A 47 -2.11 -5.24 -23.46
CA THR A 47 -3.01 -4.26 -22.86
C THR A 47 -2.23 -3.04 -22.41
N TRP A 48 -2.89 -1.89 -22.57
CA TRP A 48 -2.29 -0.58 -22.44
C TRP A 48 -2.89 0.14 -21.24
N ASN A 49 -2.07 0.83 -20.46
CA ASN A 49 -2.57 1.73 -19.43
C ASN A 49 -3.16 3.01 -20.07
N ALA A 50 -3.72 3.89 -19.24
CA ALA A 50 -4.32 5.17 -19.67
C ALA A 50 -3.41 6.05 -20.54
N ASN A 51 -2.09 5.91 -20.34
CA ASN A 51 -1.06 6.71 -20.97
C ASN A 51 -0.52 6.03 -22.23
N GLY A 52 -1.16 4.96 -22.70
CA GLY A 52 -0.71 4.22 -23.88
C GLY A 52 0.62 3.51 -23.63
N VAL A 53 0.87 3.02 -22.41
CA VAL A 53 2.06 2.21 -22.08
C VAL A 53 1.66 0.75 -21.86
N LYS A 54 2.49 -0.15 -22.40
CA LYS A 54 2.36 -1.60 -22.31
C LYS A 54 2.58 -2.10 -20.89
N GLU A 55 1.51 -2.49 -20.23
CA GLU A 55 1.56 -3.05 -18.88
C GLU A 55 1.70 -4.59 -18.95
N ILE A 56 2.57 -5.18 -18.14
CA ILE A 56 2.68 -6.64 -18.04
C ILE A 56 1.90 -7.20 -16.86
N ASN A 57 1.57 -6.38 -15.87
CA ASN A 57 0.97 -6.87 -14.65
C ASN A 57 0.01 -5.85 -14.04
N TRP A 58 -1.14 -6.35 -13.60
CA TRP A 58 -2.15 -5.61 -12.87
C TRP A 58 -2.94 -6.59 -12.01
N GLY A 59 -3.58 -6.11 -10.96
CA GLY A 59 -4.39 -6.94 -10.10
C GLY A 59 -5.19 -6.14 -9.09
N VAL A 60 -6.08 -6.85 -8.40
CA VAL A 60 -6.95 -6.31 -7.35
C VAL A 60 -6.76 -7.11 -6.07
N PHE A 61 -6.95 -6.46 -4.94
CA PHE A 61 -6.79 -7.10 -3.65
C PHE A 61 -7.70 -6.49 -2.59
N SER A 62 -7.86 -7.23 -1.50
CA SER A 62 -8.49 -6.75 -0.28
C SER A 62 -7.55 -6.97 0.90
N VAL A 63 -7.44 -5.97 1.77
CA VAL A 63 -6.70 -6.11 3.03
C VAL A 63 -7.55 -6.92 3.99
N GLU A 64 -7.02 -8.07 4.39
CA GLU A 64 -7.65 -8.97 5.35
C GLU A 64 -7.54 -8.42 6.77
N THR A 65 -6.35 -7.97 7.14
CA THR A 65 -6.04 -7.48 8.49
C THR A 65 -4.97 -6.40 8.46
N LEU A 66 -5.03 -5.50 9.44
CA LEU A 66 -4.03 -4.48 9.72
C LEU A 66 -3.65 -4.61 11.19
N TYR A 67 -2.35 -4.61 11.47
CA TYR A 67 -1.78 -4.70 12.81
C TYR A 67 -0.88 -3.50 13.07
N LYS A 68 -0.75 -3.13 14.35
CA LYS A 68 0.46 -2.42 14.78
C LYS A 68 1.66 -3.35 14.60
N GLY A 69 2.80 -2.76 14.28
CA GLY A 69 4.03 -3.46 14.04
C GLY A 69 4.97 -3.47 15.24
N ASN A 70 5.90 -4.42 15.25
CA ASN A 70 7.13 -4.37 16.02
C ASN A 70 8.30 -4.32 15.04
N VAL A 71 9.21 -3.36 15.22
CA VAL A 71 10.43 -3.29 14.40
C VAL A 71 11.31 -4.48 14.73
N VAL A 72 11.59 -5.32 13.74
CA VAL A 72 12.49 -6.47 13.88
C VAL A 72 13.91 -6.05 13.55
N VAL A 73 14.06 -5.47 12.36
CA VAL A 73 15.30 -4.86 11.89
C VAL A 73 14.95 -3.41 11.51
N PRO A 74 15.56 -2.41 12.17
CA PRO A 74 15.34 -1.01 11.83
C PRO A 74 15.55 -0.75 10.34
N HIS A 75 14.62 -0.02 9.73
CA HIS A 75 14.63 0.36 8.31
C HIS A 75 14.54 -0.81 7.31
N ASP A 76 14.19 -2.02 7.76
CA ASP A 76 14.11 -3.20 6.89
C ASP A 76 12.82 -3.99 7.11
N SER A 77 12.49 -4.33 8.36
CA SER A 77 11.38 -5.24 8.63
C SER A 77 10.59 -4.94 9.90
N VAL A 78 9.29 -5.19 9.78
CA VAL A 78 8.25 -5.03 10.78
C VAL A 78 7.45 -6.33 10.88
N ASN A 79 7.20 -6.81 12.10
CA ASN A 79 6.33 -7.95 12.38
C ASN A 79 4.99 -7.49 13.00
N PRO A 80 3.88 -8.21 12.79
CA PRO A 80 2.59 -7.86 13.39
C PRO A 80 2.58 -8.08 14.91
N ILE A 81 1.95 -7.16 15.63
CA ILE A 81 1.58 -7.30 17.05
C ILE A 81 0.07 -7.53 17.12
N THR A 82 -0.34 -8.56 17.88
CA THR A 82 -1.76 -8.83 18.12
C THR A 82 -2.30 -8.00 19.29
N PRO A 83 -3.60 -7.65 19.29
CA PRO A 83 -4.62 -7.94 18.27
C PRO A 83 -4.51 -7.03 17.03
N ALA A 84 -5.20 -7.43 15.95
CA ALA A 84 -5.36 -6.59 14.77
C ALA A 84 -6.11 -5.30 15.14
N ILE A 85 -5.70 -4.18 14.55
CA ILE A 85 -6.43 -2.89 14.65
C ILE A 85 -7.53 -2.77 13.61
N TYR A 86 -7.48 -3.59 12.56
CA TYR A 86 -8.57 -3.78 11.60
C TYR A 86 -8.58 -5.21 11.07
N ALA A 87 -9.79 -5.69 10.76
CA ALA A 87 -10.04 -6.92 10.01
C ALA A 87 -11.13 -6.67 8.97
N ASN A 88 -11.06 -7.34 7.83
CA ASN A 88 -12.01 -7.15 6.74
C ASN A 88 -13.46 -7.38 7.19
N GLY A 89 -14.35 -6.43 6.87
CA GLY A 89 -15.76 -6.43 7.27
C GLY A 89 -15.99 -6.04 8.74
N PHE A 90 -14.94 -5.87 9.54
CA PHE A 90 -15.07 -5.37 10.90
C PHE A 90 -15.48 -3.89 10.88
N SER A 91 -16.38 -3.50 11.80
CA SER A 91 -16.95 -2.15 11.88
C SER A 91 -17.64 -1.64 10.61
N GLY A 92 -18.03 -2.54 9.69
CA GLY A 92 -18.81 -2.17 8.51
C GLY A 92 -18.00 -1.54 7.38
N GLY A 93 -16.70 -1.85 7.26
CA GLY A 93 -15.90 -1.41 6.12
C GLY A 93 -14.90 -2.44 5.62
N GLN A 94 -14.41 -2.20 4.40
CA GLN A 94 -13.41 -3.01 3.72
C GLN A 94 -12.37 -2.10 3.06
N ILE A 95 -11.10 -2.43 3.24
CA ILE A 95 -10.00 -1.82 2.49
C ILE A 95 -9.75 -2.67 1.25
N THR A 96 -9.90 -2.07 0.08
CA THR A 96 -9.59 -2.67 -1.22
C THR A 96 -8.46 -1.92 -1.90
N GLY A 97 -7.88 -2.53 -2.91
CA GLY A 97 -6.93 -1.84 -3.75
C GLY A 97 -6.74 -2.49 -5.10
N MET A 98 -5.98 -1.79 -5.92
CA MET A 98 -5.57 -2.21 -7.23
C MET A 98 -4.11 -1.82 -7.42
N PHE A 99 -3.33 -2.69 -8.05
CA PHE A 99 -2.04 -2.31 -8.61
C PHE A 99 -2.06 -2.45 -10.12
N TYR A 100 -1.35 -1.55 -10.78
CA TYR A 100 -1.39 -1.39 -12.24
C TYR A 100 -0.18 -0.57 -12.71
N GLY A 101 -0.01 -0.46 -14.02
CA GLY A 101 1.05 0.29 -14.66
C GLY A 101 2.44 -0.37 -14.58
N VAL A 102 2.51 -1.61 -14.09
CA VAL A 102 3.74 -2.40 -14.00
C VAL A 102 4.15 -2.85 -15.40
N GLN A 103 5.39 -2.60 -15.77
CA GLN A 103 5.95 -2.86 -17.10
C GLN A 103 7.06 -3.90 -17.04
N ALA A 104 7.37 -4.49 -18.20
CA ALA A 104 8.55 -5.34 -18.33
C ALA A 104 9.80 -4.54 -17.94
N GLY A 105 10.56 -5.06 -16.99
CA GLY A 105 11.81 -4.50 -16.57
C GLY A 105 12.91 -4.77 -17.61
N THR A 106 14.07 -4.20 -17.34
CA THR A 106 15.29 -4.50 -18.10
C THR A 106 16.04 -5.64 -17.43
N ALA A 107 16.89 -6.34 -18.19
CA ALA A 107 17.65 -7.47 -17.66
C ALA A 107 18.42 -7.08 -16.39
N SER A 108 18.37 -7.93 -15.37
CA SER A 108 19.10 -7.75 -14.12
C SER A 108 20.28 -8.70 -14.04
N THR A 109 21.36 -8.26 -13.40
CA THR A 109 22.47 -9.12 -12.98
C THR A 109 22.24 -9.73 -11.60
N ASP A 110 21.17 -9.33 -10.89
CA ASP A 110 20.77 -9.93 -9.62
C ASP A 110 20.17 -11.32 -9.89
N PRO A 111 20.79 -12.41 -9.39
CA PRO A 111 20.30 -13.76 -9.64
C PRO A 111 18.91 -14.02 -9.01
N LEU A 112 18.45 -13.16 -8.08
CA LEU A 112 17.13 -13.28 -7.48
C LEU A 112 16.04 -12.65 -8.36
N ASN A 113 16.39 -11.83 -9.35
CA ASN A 113 15.43 -11.17 -10.23
C ASN A 113 15.26 -11.88 -11.57
N ALA A 114 14.62 -13.05 -11.54
CA ALA A 114 14.33 -13.83 -12.74
C ALA A 114 13.25 -13.17 -13.62
N PHE A 115 12.38 -12.36 -13.03
CA PHE A 115 11.28 -11.68 -13.72
C PHE A 115 11.27 -10.18 -13.37
N PRO A 116 12.19 -9.39 -13.96
CA PRO A 116 12.31 -7.97 -13.66
C PRO A 116 11.10 -7.19 -14.15
N ALA A 117 10.64 -6.26 -13.31
CA ALA A 117 9.57 -5.33 -13.64
C ALA A 117 9.92 -3.90 -13.21
N THR A 118 9.33 -2.91 -13.90
CA THR A 118 9.57 -1.49 -13.65
C THR A 118 8.27 -0.68 -13.58
N GLY A 119 8.32 0.41 -12.80
CA GLY A 119 7.21 1.32 -12.56
C GLY A 119 6.04 0.66 -11.82
N GLY A 120 4.87 1.27 -12.00
CA GLY A 120 3.60 0.83 -11.44
C GLY A 120 3.16 1.62 -10.21
N TYR A 121 1.87 1.49 -9.92
CA TYR A 121 1.19 2.13 -8.82
C TYR A 121 0.33 1.10 -8.09
N LEU A 122 0.07 1.38 -6.82
CA LEU A 122 -0.87 0.70 -5.98
C LEU A 122 -1.78 1.75 -5.33
N ASP A 123 -3.08 1.64 -5.58
CA ASP A 123 -4.10 2.52 -5.01
C ASP A 123 -4.89 1.76 -3.94
N LEU A 124 -5.17 2.44 -2.83
CA LEU A 124 -5.95 1.94 -1.70
C LEU A 124 -7.26 2.71 -1.56
N TYR A 125 -8.34 2.00 -1.23
CA TYR A 125 -9.67 2.55 -1.08
C TYR A 125 -10.36 1.97 0.16
N TRP A 126 -11.16 2.79 0.82
CA TRP A 126 -12.08 2.37 1.88
C TRP A 126 -13.50 2.29 1.34
N ARG A 127 -14.08 1.10 1.46
CA ARG A 127 -15.45 0.79 1.13
C ARG A 127 -16.26 0.70 2.40
N ASP A 128 -17.26 1.57 2.52
CA ASP A 128 -18.26 1.51 3.58
C ASP A 128 -19.29 0.43 3.24
N THR A 129 -19.17 -0.74 3.85
CA THR A 129 -19.99 -1.91 3.51
C THR A 129 -21.45 -1.78 3.94
N SER A 130 -21.78 -0.74 4.71
CA SER A 130 -23.17 -0.35 4.97
C SER A 130 -23.84 0.34 3.78
N LYS A 131 -23.05 0.89 2.85
CA LYS A 131 -23.51 1.64 1.66
C LYS A 131 -23.26 0.92 0.36
N MET A 132 -22.27 0.03 0.32
CA MET A 132 -21.90 -0.71 -0.88
C MET A 132 -21.54 -2.15 -0.55
N SER A 133 -21.77 -3.08 -1.48
CA SER A 133 -21.43 -4.47 -1.26
C SER A 133 -19.93 -4.65 -1.05
N ALA A 134 -19.59 -5.55 -0.11
CA ALA A 134 -18.23 -6.05 0.03
C ALA A 134 -17.79 -6.76 -1.25
N SER A 135 -16.54 -6.55 -1.61
CA SER A 135 -15.94 -7.13 -2.80
C SER A 135 -15.32 -8.48 -2.47
N SER A 136 -15.43 -9.40 -3.41
CA SER A 136 -14.78 -10.70 -3.36
C SER A 136 -13.78 -10.81 -4.48
N THR A 137 -12.62 -11.38 -4.17
CA THR A 137 -11.57 -11.74 -5.12
C THR A 137 -11.86 -13.06 -5.84
N ASP A 138 -12.96 -13.76 -5.51
CA ASP A 138 -13.42 -15.00 -6.16
C ASP A 138 -14.22 -14.76 -7.46
N ILE A 139 -14.28 -13.53 -7.94
CA ILE A 139 -14.94 -13.21 -9.21
C ILE A 139 -14.13 -13.75 -10.39
N SER A 140 -14.77 -14.51 -11.28
CA SER A 140 -14.18 -14.90 -12.57
C SER A 140 -14.10 -13.66 -13.47
N PRO A 141 -12.90 -13.23 -13.86
CA PRO A 141 -12.74 -12.00 -14.61
C PRO A 141 -12.92 -12.29 -16.10
N ALA A 142 -14.13 -12.61 -16.54
CA ALA A 142 -14.40 -12.59 -17.98
C ALA A 142 -14.25 -11.13 -18.47
N GLY A 143 -13.06 -10.78 -19.00
CA GLY A 143 -12.77 -9.51 -19.67
C GLY A 143 -12.17 -8.36 -18.82
N VAL A 144 -11.62 -8.62 -17.63
CA VAL A 144 -11.36 -7.58 -16.61
C VAL A 144 -9.99 -6.88 -16.72
N ARG A 145 -9.19 -7.11 -17.76
CA ARG A 145 -8.01 -6.26 -18.00
C ARG A 145 -8.44 -4.94 -18.64
N CYS A 146 -8.89 -4.00 -17.82
CA CYS A 146 -9.57 -2.79 -18.28
C CYS A 146 -8.91 -1.47 -17.81
N GLY A 147 -7.69 -1.55 -17.26
CA GLY A 147 -6.90 -0.39 -16.84
C GLY A 147 -7.23 0.14 -15.43
N TYR A 148 -6.55 1.22 -15.04
CA TYR A 148 -6.52 1.77 -13.66
C TYR A 148 -7.86 2.16 -13.03
N SER A 149 -8.94 2.31 -13.80
CA SER A 149 -10.20 2.92 -13.34
C SER A 149 -11.41 1.99 -13.40
N CYS A 150 -11.24 0.75 -13.86
CA CYS A 150 -12.36 -0.09 -14.26
C CYS A 150 -12.69 -1.24 -13.31
N ALA A 151 -11.85 -1.47 -12.29
CA ALA A 151 -11.99 -2.57 -11.34
C ALA A 151 -13.11 -2.25 -10.33
N THR A 152 -14.35 -2.26 -10.83
CA THR A 152 -15.56 -2.01 -10.06
C THR A 152 -15.59 -2.94 -8.85
N GLY A 153 -15.90 -2.41 -7.67
CA GLY A 153 -15.75 -3.12 -6.40
C GLY A 153 -14.39 -2.91 -5.72
N PHE A 154 -13.32 -2.51 -6.41
CA PHE A 154 -12.01 -2.35 -5.80
C PHE A 154 -11.50 -0.91 -5.82
N THR A 155 -11.92 -0.11 -6.81
CA THR A 155 -11.48 1.27 -7.03
C THR A 155 -12.53 2.33 -6.68
N GLU A 156 -13.43 2.02 -5.74
CA GLU A 156 -14.53 2.90 -5.33
C GLU A 156 -14.50 3.16 -3.82
N GLY A 157 -15.22 4.20 -3.39
CA GLY A 157 -15.29 4.62 -2.00
C GLY A 157 -14.31 5.75 -1.70
N THR A 158 -13.88 5.85 -0.44
CA THR A 158 -12.93 6.88 -0.02
C THR A 158 -11.53 6.48 -0.45
N PHE A 159 -10.86 7.31 -1.25
CA PHE A 159 -9.47 7.09 -1.61
C PHE A 159 -8.54 7.25 -0.39
N LEU A 160 -7.72 6.25 -0.12
CA LEU A 160 -6.85 6.19 1.05
C LEU A 160 -5.43 6.65 0.71
N ALA A 161 -4.79 6.06 -0.28
CA ALA A 161 -3.44 6.44 -0.69
C ALA A 161 -3.13 5.89 -2.08
N ARG A 162 -2.23 6.58 -2.79
CA ARG A 162 -1.51 6.04 -3.95
C ARG A 162 -0.07 5.85 -3.56
N ILE A 163 0.45 4.69 -3.88
CA ILE A 163 1.82 4.29 -3.67
C ILE A 163 2.41 4.03 -5.05
N MET A 164 3.55 4.61 -5.37
CA MET A 164 4.31 4.24 -6.56
C MET A 164 5.34 3.18 -6.20
N PHE A 165 5.48 2.14 -7.03
CA PHE A 165 6.58 1.20 -6.84
C PHE A 165 7.89 1.87 -7.22
N ASP A 166 8.88 1.66 -6.36
CA ASP A 166 10.09 2.45 -6.36
C ASP A 166 11.33 1.61 -6.65
N THR A 167 12.35 2.27 -7.17
CA THR A 167 13.62 1.61 -7.48
C THR A 167 14.43 1.32 -6.21
N GLY A 168 15.38 0.38 -6.31
CA GLY A 168 16.32 0.07 -5.23
C GLY A 168 16.07 -1.26 -4.51
N MET A 169 15.12 -2.06 -4.98
CA MET A 169 14.99 -3.47 -4.61
C MET A 169 15.95 -4.35 -5.43
N ASP A 170 16.03 -4.10 -6.74
CA ASP A 170 16.93 -4.82 -7.63
C ASP A 170 18.36 -4.26 -7.55
N THR A 171 19.27 -5.03 -6.97
CA THR A 171 20.66 -4.63 -6.80
C THR A 171 21.48 -4.76 -8.08
N GLY A 172 21.00 -5.53 -9.06
CA GLY A 172 21.62 -5.72 -10.35
C GLY A 172 21.15 -4.72 -11.41
N ASN A 173 20.08 -3.96 -11.14
CA ASN A 173 19.56 -2.95 -12.05
C ASN A 173 18.76 -1.85 -11.34
N THR A 174 19.27 -0.62 -11.37
CA THR A 174 18.69 0.54 -10.69
C THR A 174 17.41 1.10 -11.31
N THR A 175 16.96 0.55 -12.44
CA THR A 175 15.71 0.97 -13.11
C THR A 175 14.53 0.06 -12.80
N ASN A 176 14.78 -1.15 -12.31
CA ASN A 176 13.74 -2.09 -11.93
C ASN A 176 13.19 -1.73 -10.54
N THR A 177 11.87 -1.83 -10.39
CA THR A 177 11.15 -1.48 -9.15
C THR A 177 10.68 -2.71 -8.38
N ILE A 178 10.51 -3.83 -9.08
CA ILE A 178 10.02 -5.09 -8.53
C ILE A 178 10.98 -6.21 -8.90
N VAL A 179 11.31 -7.04 -7.90
CA VAL A 179 12.14 -8.24 -8.05
C VAL A 179 11.26 -9.48 -7.95
N GLY A 180 11.12 -10.20 -9.06
CA GLY A 180 10.34 -11.44 -9.14
C GLY A 180 11.23 -12.67 -9.24
N THR A 181 11.00 -13.67 -8.38
CA THR A 181 11.87 -14.87 -8.32
C THR A 181 11.57 -15.93 -9.37
N THR A 182 10.44 -15.85 -10.08
CA THR A 182 9.98 -16.91 -10.98
C THR A 182 9.27 -16.33 -12.20
N ILE A 183 9.67 -16.79 -13.38
CA ILE A 183 9.02 -16.41 -14.63
C ILE A 183 7.68 -17.17 -14.71
N PRO A 184 6.53 -16.48 -14.83
CA PRO A 184 5.24 -17.15 -14.93
C PRO A 184 5.16 -18.04 -16.19
N SER A 185 4.52 -19.22 -16.04
CA SER A 185 4.40 -20.21 -17.11
C SER A 185 3.02 -20.85 -17.15
N SER A 186 2.54 -21.24 -18.34
CA SER A 186 1.24 -21.89 -18.49
C SER A 186 1.15 -23.28 -17.84
N ASN A 187 2.30 -23.87 -17.49
CA ASN A 187 2.39 -25.18 -16.83
C ASN A 187 2.29 -25.08 -15.30
N GLY A 188 1.91 -23.91 -14.78
CA GLY A 188 1.96 -23.60 -13.36
C GLY A 188 3.22 -22.84 -12.98
N PHE A 189 3.13 -22.07 -11.90
CA PHE A 189 4.21 -21.31 -11.30
C PHE A 189 3.85 -20.93 -9.87
N SER A 190 4.88 -20.68 -9.07
CA SER A 190 4.80 -20.06 -7.76
C SER A 190 6.10 -19.29 -7.55
N GLY A 191 6.03 -18.10 -6.96
CA GLY A 191 7.20 -17.29 -6.69
C GLY A 191 6.92 -16.18 -5.68
N VAL A 192 7.94 -15.36 -5.48
CA VAL A 192 7.90 -14.19 -4.61
C VAL A 192 8.21 -12.94 -5.44
N ALA A 193 7.54 -11.84 -5.11
CA ALA A 193 7.76 -10.52 -5.63
C ALA A 193 8.05 -9.55 -4.48
N ASP A 194 9.25 -9.00 -4.46
CA ASP A 194 9.67 -8.01 -3.48
C ASP A 194 9.72 -6.63 -4.15
N SER A 195 9.26 -5.60 -3.43
CA SER A 195 9.38 -4.21 -3.89
C SER A 195 9.39 -3.22 -2.73
N TYR A 196 9.85 -2.01 -3.03
CA TYR A 196 9.61 -0.84 -2.19
C TYR A 196 8.56 0.05 -2.86
N GLY A 197 7.91 0.90 -2.06
CA GLY A 197 7.05 1.94 -2.59
C GLY A 197 7.13 3.23 -1.81
N SER A 198 6.85 4.33 -2.50
CA SER A 198 6.72 5.66 -1.91
C SER A 198 5.32 6.20 -2.15
N VAL A 199 4.80 6.90 -1.15
CA VAL A 199 3.50 7.53 -1.20
C VAL A 199 3.56 8.74 -2.11
N VAL A 200 2.54 8.89 -2.95
CA VAL A 200 2.38 10.08 -3.77
C VAL A 200 1.52 11.06 -2.98
N ALA A 201 2.16 11.92 -2.17
CA ALA A 201 1.49 12.78 -1.19
C ALA A 201 0.33 13.63 -1.78
N ASP A 202 0.55 14.21 -2.97
CA ASP A 202 -0.44 15.03 -3.67
C ASP A 202 -1.28 14.25 -4.69
N ALA A 203 -1.25 12.92 -4.66
CA ALA A 203 -2.06 12.13 -5.57
C ALA A 203 -3.54 12.44 -5.36
N THR A 204 -4.16 12.90 -6.44
CA THR A 204 -5.60 12.95 -6.56
C THR A 204 -6.06 11.87 -7.54
N VAL A 205 -6.99 11.04 -7.10
CA VAL A 205 -7.59 10.02 -7.95
C VAL A 205 -9.08 10.32 -8.01
N ASN A 206 -9.58 10.59 -9.22
CA ASN A 206 -10.94 11.05 -9.45
C ASN A 206 -11.31 12.29 -8.60
N GLY A 207 -10.34 13.19 -8.39
CA GLY A 207 -10.52 14.42 -7.60
C GLY A 207 -10.49 14.23 -6.08
N MET A 208 -10.19 13.02 -5.57
CA MET A 208 -10.07 12.73 -4.14
C MET A 208 -8.60 12.70 -3.72
N THR A 209 -8.27 13.37 -2.61
CA THR A 209 -6.96 13.29 -1.95
C THR A 209 -6.91 12.08 -1.02
N GLY A 210 -5.77 11.39 -0.97
CA GLY A 210 -5.61 10.20 -0.13
C GLY A 210 -5.66 10.51 1.36
N LEU A 211 -6.62 9.92 2.08
CA LEU A 211 -6.78 10.08 3.53
C LEU A 211 -5.53 9.67 4.34
N TRP A 212 -4.81 8.65 3.88
CA TRP A 212 -3.62 8.08 4.51
C TRP A 212 -2.32 8.58 3.89
N ALA A 213 -2.37 9.46 2.88
CA ALA A 213 -1.17 9.89 2.16
C ALA A 213 -0.09 10.43 3.13
N ASN A 214 -0.46 11.43 3.94
CA ASN A 214 0.47 12.00 4.94
C ASN A 214 0.80 11.05 6.09
N GLN A 215 -0.06 10.05 6.35
CA GLN A 215 0.20 9.10 7.42
C GLN A 215 1.26 8.08 6.99
N LEU A 216 1.27 7.67 5.72
CA LEU A 216 2.18 6.65 5.21
C LEU A 216 3.49 7.20 4.65
N ASP A 217 3.57 8.50 4.32
CA ASP A 217 4.79 9.20 3.87
C ASP A 217 5.77 9.37 5.05
N SER A 218 6.59 8.34 5.28
CA SER A 218 7.42 8.20 6.47
C SER A 218 8.92 8.10 6.16
N ASN A 219 9.27 7.72 4.92
CA ASN A 219 10.63 7.46 4.47
C ASN A 219 11.39 6.50 5.41
N TRP A 220 10.71 5.48 5.93
CA TRP A 220 11.28 4.60 6.96
C TRP A 220 12.16 3.48 6.42
N PHE A 221 11.81 2.85 5.30
CA PHE A 221 12.53 1.68 4.79
C PHE A 221 13.76 2.10 3.99
N SER A 222 14.89 1.44 4.22
CA SER A 222 16.12 1.65 3.47
C SER A 222 16.17 0.73 2.25
N SER A 223 16.33 1.33 1.08
CA SER A 223 16.59 0.65 -0.18
C SER A 223 18.01 0.94 -0.66
N TYR A 224 18.45 0.22 -1.70
CA TYR A 224 19.72 0.48 -2.37
C TYR A 224 19.85 1.93 -2.91
N LEU A 225 18.71 2.59 -3.19
CA LEU A 225 18.65 3.92 -3.80
C LEU A 225 18.00 4.98 -2.88
N GLY A 226 18.05 4.77 -1.57
CA GLY A 226 17.57 5.73 -0.57
C GLY A 226 16.38 5.22 0.23
N LEU A 227 15.69 6.14 0.90
CA LEU A 227 14.57 5.82 1.78
C LEU A 227 13.25 5.70 1.03
N ARG A 228 12.36 4.84 1.53
CA ARG A 228 11.05 4.50 0.97
C ARG A 228 10.03 4.39 2.08
N ASP A 229 8.76 4.53 1.75
CA ASP A 229 7.66 4.56 2.73
C ASP A 229 7.17 3.16 3.11
N LEU A 230 7.11 2.27 2.13
CA LEU A 230 6.57 0.92 2.28
C LEU A 230 7.52 -0.13 1.70
N ARG A 231 7.41 -1.34 2.27
CA ARG A 231 8.02 -2.55 1.74
C ARG A 231 6.95 -3.61 1.50
N PHE A 232 7.01 -4.25 0.36
CA PHE A 232 6.13 -5.35 -0.03
C PHE A 232 6.95 -6.63 -0.17
N LYS A 233 6.40 -7.74 0.33
CA LYS A 233 6.93 -9.08 0.14
C LYS A 233 5.76 -9.99 -0.18
N ASN A 234 5.52 -10.20 -1.46
CA ASN A 234 4.31 -10.84 -1.95
C ASN A 234 4.65 -12.24 -2.48
N SER A 235 3.82 -13.24 -2.24
CA SER A 235 3.86 -14.47 -3.03
C SER A 235 2.78 -14.42 -4.08
N TYR A 236 3.08 -15.04 -5.22
CA TYR A 236 2.13 -15.24 -6.30
C TYR A 236 2.10 -16.70 -6.69
N ASN A 237 0.90 -17.24 -6.86
CA ASN A 237 0.66 -18.64 -7.16
C ASN A 237 -0.28 -18.76 -8.35
N TYR A 238 0.05 -19.60 -9.33
CA TYR A 238 -0.75 -19.74 -10.53
C TYR A 238 -2.23 -20.02 -10.22
N ASN A 239 -3.11 -19.20 -10.80
CA ASN A 239 -4.55 -19.34 -10.70
C ASN A 239 -5.18 -19.32 -12.10
N PRO A 240 -5.48 -20.48 -12.70
CA PRO A 240 -6.01 -20.55 -14.05
C PRO A 240 -7.39 -19.91 -14.20
N THR A 241 -8.16 -19.76 -13.10
CA THR A 241 -9.49 -19.13 -13.13
C THR A 241 -9.43 -17.63 -13.46
N TRP A 242 -8.24 -17.03 -13.30
CA TRP A 242 -7.97 -15.62 -13.56
C TRP A 242 -7.18 -15.37 -14.85
N ASN A 243 -6.95 -16.41 -15.67
CA ASN A 243 -6.31 -16.26 -16.97
C ASN A 243 -7.10 -15.29 -17.87
N GLY A 244 -6.40 -14.33 -18.49
CA GLY A 244 -7.00 -13.28 -19.31
C GLY A 244 -7.01 -13.56 -20.82
N GLY A 245 -6.52 -14.73 -21.25
CA GLY A 245 -6.37 -15.11 -22.65
C GLY A 245 -4.95 -15.56 -23.00
N ALA A 246 -4.62 -15.55 -24.29
CA ALA A 246 -3.31 -15.98 -24.76
C ALA A 246 -2.18 -15.17 -24.10
N ASN A 247 -1.23 -15.87 -23.47
CA ASN A 247 -0.07 -15.31 -22.76
C ASN A 247 -0.42 -14.39 -21.57
N ILE A 248 -1.66 -14.39 -21.07
CA ILE A 248 -2.05 -13.69 -19.85
C ILE A 248 -2.42 -14.73 -18.79
N LEU A 249 -1.52 -14.90 -17.84
CA LEU A 249 -1.66 -15.89 -16.78
C LEU A 249 -2.22 -15.24 -15.53
N GLY A 250 -3.20 -15.88 -14.91
CA GLY A 250 -3.75 -15.47 -13.62
C GLY A 250 -2.86 -15.95 -12.49
N ALA A 251 -2.74 -15.16 -11.43
CA ALA A 251 -2.15 -15.59 -10.18
C ALA A 251 -2.97 -15.08 -8.99
N ARG A 252 -3.01 -15.89 -7.95
CA ARG A 252 -3.42 -15.46 -6.62
C ARG A 252 -2.21 -14.84 -5.95
N ILE A 253 -2.40 -13.66 -5.37
CA ILE A 253 -1.38 -13.01 -4.56
C ILE A 253 -1.80 -13.05 -3.10
N ASP A 254 -0.85 -13.38 -2.25
CA ASP A 254 -0.98 -13.32 -0.81
C ASP A 254 0.29 -12.64 -0.25
N ASP A 255 0.26 -12.31 1.04
CA ASP A 255 1.41 -11.83 1.85
C ASP A 255 1.37 -10.32 2.18
N PRO A 256 2.30 -9.82 3.03
CA PRO A 256 2.09 -8.57 3.72
C PRO A 256 2.70 -7.37 3.01
N ALA A 257 2.08 -6.21 3.26
CA ALA A 257 2.73 -4.92 3.12
C ALA A 257 3.18 -4.42 4.50
N GLN A 258 4.34 -3.78 4.56
CA GLN A 258 4.89 -3.19 5.78
C GLN A 258 5.03 -1.69 5.56
N ALA A 259 4.62 -0.91 6.56
CA ALA A 259 4.66 0.54 6.52
C ALA A 259 5.13 1.09 7.87
N TYR A 260 5.46 2.37 7.90
CA TYR A 260 5.56 3.13 9.13
C TYR A 260 4.61 4.32 9.01
N SER A 261 3.78 4.53 10.02
CA SER A 261 2.82 5.64 10.04
C SER A 261 3.30 6.78 10.92
N GLY A 262 3.14 8.01 10.45
CA GLY A 262 3.56 9.22 11.14
C GLY A 262 5.04 9.57 10.88
N THR A 263 5.46 10.73 11.36
CA THR A 263 6.84 11.20 11.20
C THR A 263 7.79 10.28 11.95
N VAL A 264 8.72 9.64 11.24
CA VAL A 264 9.81 8.88 11.87
C VAL A 264 10.57 9.86 12.76
N PRO A 265 10.73 9.60 14.07
CA PRO A 265 11.59 10.42 14.91
C PRO A 265 13.00 10.35 14.31
N GLU A 266 13.44 11.42 13.66
CA GLU A 266 14.75 11.47 13.03
C GLU A 266 15.83 11.06 14.06
N PRO A 267 16.62 10.00 13.80
CA PRO A 267 17.62 9.54 14.77
C PRO A 267 18.75 10.54 15.07
N GLY A 268 18.78 11.72 14.44
CA GLY A 268 19.91 12.64 14.49
C GLY A 268 19.68 13.98 15.21
N VAL A 269 18.48 14.54 15.23
CA VAL A 269 18.35 15.98 15.55
C VAL A 269 18.35 16.26 17.05
N LEU A 270 17.75 15.40 17.87
CA LEU A 270 17.78 15.55 19.33
C LEU A 270 19.16 15.27 19.94
N SER A 271 19.88 14.29 19.40
CA SER A 271 21.25 13.96 19.79
C SER A 271 22.24 15.05 19.37
N LEU A 272 22.07 15.65 18.18
CA LEU A 272 22.89 16.79 17.74
C LEU A 272 22.58 18.09 18.50
N MET A 273 21.31 18.37 18.82
CA MET A 273 20.94 19.52 19.66
C MET A 273 21.49 19.36 21.09
N GLY A 274 21.43 18.15 21.66
CA GLY A 274 22.03 17.84 22.95
C GLY A 274 23.55 18.07 22.97
N LEU A 275 24.26 17.60 21.94
CA LEU A 275 25.71 17.83 21.79
C LEU A 275 26.05 19.30 21.52
N ALA A 276 25.25 20.02 20.72
CA ALA A 276 25.44 21.44 20.45
C ALA A 276 25.28 22.29 21.72
N MET A 277 24.34 21.94 22.60
CA MET A 277 24.15 22.62 23.89
C MET A 277 25.28 22.31 24.89
N VAL A 278 25.79 21.07 24.92
CA VAL A 278 26.96 20.71 25.74
C VAL A 278 28.22 21.42 25.24
N GLY A 279 28.40 21.53 23.92
CA GLY A 279 29.50 22.27 23.29
C GLY A 279 29.46 23.77 23.60
N MET A 280 28.29 24.39 23.54
CA MET A 280 28.10 25.80 23.92
C MET A 280 28.32 26.04 25.42
N GLY A 281 27.85 25.15 26.30
CA GLY A 281 28.09 25.24 27.74
C GLY A 281 29.57 25.13 28.12
N ALA A 282 30.33 24.26 27.43
CA ALA A 282 31.77 24.13 27.62
C ALA A 282 32.55 25.34 27.08
N ALA A 283 32.11 25.93 25.96
CA ALA A 283 32.72 27.13 25.39
C ALA A 283 32.48 28.39 26.25
N LEU A 284 31.28 28.53 26.84
CA LEU A 284 30.95 29.64 27.75
C LEU A 284 31.76 29.56 29.07
N ARG A 285 31.90 28.36 29.66
CA ARG A 285 32.75 28.15 30.85
C ARG A 285 34.24 28.44 30.62
N ARG A 286 34.75 28.32 29.38
CA ARG A 286 36.13 28.68 29.05
C ARG A 286 36.34 30.20 28.90
N ARG A 287 35.29 30.96 28.61
CA ARG A 287 35.37 32.43 28.48
C ARG A 287 35.36 33.16 29.83
N GLU A 288 34.78 32.58 30.87
CA GLU A 288 34.77 33.18 32.22
C GLU A 288 36.11 33.04 32.98
N LYS A 289 37.05 32.24 32.48
CA LYS A 289 38.40 32.10 33.06
C LYS A 289 39.44 33.01 32.42
N LYS A 290 39.10 34.28 32.12
CA LYS A 290 40.10 35.33 31.91
C LYS A 290 40.18 36.21 33.16
N PRO A 291 41.27 36.13 33.95
CA PRO A 291 41.44 36.99 35.11
C PRO A 291 41.60 38.45 34.66
N ALA A 292 40.94 39.34 35.39
CA ALA A 292 41.15 40.78 35.33
C ALA A 292 42.61 41.10 35.69
N LYS A 293 43.23 42.01 34.93
CA LYS A 293 44.44 42.71 35.31
C LYS A 293 44.07 43.92 36.17
#